data_AF-A0A958AZH3-F1
#
_entry.id   AF-A0A958AZH3-F1
#
_cell.length_a   1.000
_cell.length_b   1.000
_cell.length_c   1.000
_cell.angle_alpha   90.00
_cell.angle_beta   90.00
_cell.angle_gamma   90.00
#
_symmetry.space_group_name_H-M   'P 1'
#
loop_
_entity.id
_entity.type
_entity.pdbx_description
1 polymer ?
#
loop_
_entity_poly.entity_id
_entity_poly.type
_entity_poly.pdbx_seq_one_letter_code
_entity_poly.pdbx_strand_id
1 'polypeptide(L)'
;MNENAWLPADRVEGLLHMLCEELWEVEDEVRLLACQSADGEPGVVIPLQYLLCTLDAPAGREALRQALPAWRAALDDLGALLDHADDVWAEDRRGWAPFVALHKAPFPVRRPSGPDLRDWDVLLVLERDARFGGSWQGLLEWLHQQGSRANQRDIQRVLQLDGFERAFQVDLRSVLSGEETRSETCLSSDI
;
A
#
# COMPACT_ATOMS: atom_id res chain seq x y z
N MET A 1 -18.90 26.95 2.29
CA MET A 1 -19.77 25.90 2.87
C MET A 1 -19.10 24.57 2.58
N ASN A 2 -18.62 23.86 3.60
CA ASN A 2 -18.05 22.53 3.44
C ASN A 2 -19.21 21.53 3.29
N GLU A 3 -19.59 21.21 2.06
CA GLU A 3 -20.73 20.32 1.74
C GLU A 3 -20.44 18.82 1.94
N ASN A 4 -19.27 18.44 2.45
CA ASN A 4 -18.87 17.04 2.65
C ASN A 4 -18.39 16.73 4.08
N ALA A 5 -18.87 17.46 5.09
CA ALA A 5 -18.58 17.11 6.47
C ALA A 5 -19.49 15.96 6.91
N TRP A 6 -19.03 14.73 6.72
CA TRP A 6 -19.66 13.51 7.26
C TRP A 6 -19.98 13.73 8.74
N LEU A 7 -21.20 13.39 9.16
CA LEU A 7 -21.58 13.47 10.56
C LEU A 7 -20.75 12.45 11.36
N PRO A 8 -20.48 12.70 12.65
CA PRO A 8 -19.78 11.73 13.50
C PRO A 8 -20.42 10.33 13.47
N ALA A 9 -21.76 10.27 13.37
CA ALA A 9 -22.50 9.02 13.23
C ALA A 9 -22.14 8.25 11.95
N ASP A 10 -22.04 8.93 10.80
CA ASP A 10 -21.71 8.28 9.52
C ASP A 10 -20.29 7.68 9.55
N ARG A 11 -19.36 8.33 10.25
CA ARG A 11 -17.99 7.82 10.43
C ARG A 11 -17.96 6.58 11.31
N VAL A 12 -18.70 6.59 12.41
CA VAL A 12 -18.80 5.42 13.30
C VAL A 12 -19.46 4.26 12.56
N GLU A 13 -20.47 4.51 11.73
CA GLU A 13 -21.14 3.50 10.93
C GLU A 13 -20.18 2.86 9.92
N GLY A 14 -19.41 3.68 9.19
CA GLY A 14 -18.39 3.17 8.26
C GLY A 14 -17.30 2.35 8.95
N LEU A 15 -16.82 2.79 10.12
CA LEU A 15 -15.84 2.02 10.91
C LEU A 15 -16.41 0.69 11.38
N LEU A 16 -17.68 0.66 11.80
CA LEU A 16 -18.36 -0.58 12.19
C LEU A 16 -18.47 -1.57 11.03
N HIS A 17 -18.81 -1.11 9.83
CA HIS A 17 -18.85 -1.98 8.66
C HIS A 17 -17.51 -2.65 8.40
N MET A 18 -16.41 -1.87 8.39
CA MET A 18 -15.09 -2.43 8.14
C MET A 18 -14.63 -3.40 9.25
N LEU A 19 -14.91 -3.08 10.52
CA LEU A 19 -14.64 -3.97 11.65
C LEU A 19 -15.43 -5.28 11.55
N CYS A 20 -16.71 -5.20 11.19
CA CYS A 20 -17.57 -6.37 11.01
C CYS A 20 -17.09 -7.24 9.84
N GLU A 21 -16.62 -6.65 8.74
CA GLU A 21 -16.03 -7.38 7.61
C GLU A 21 -14.75 -8.14 8.02
N GLU A 22 -13.87 -7.52 8.81
CA GLU A 22 -12.65 -8.18 9.29
C GLU A 22 -12.95 -9.39 10.19
N LEU A 23 -13.95 -9.27 11.06
CA LEU A 23 -14.31 -10.29 12.04
C LEU A 23 -15.33 -11.32 11.49
N TRP A 24 -15.78 -11.16 10.24
CA TRP A 24 -16.89 -11.91 9.65
C TRP A 24 -16.74 -13.43 9.73
N GLU A 25 -15.51 -13.93 9.55
CA GLU A 25 -15.19 -15.36 9.56
C GLU A 25 -14.96 -15.93 10.96
N VAL A 26 -14.84 -15.07 11.98
CA VAL A 26 -14.36 -15.45 13.31
C VAL A 26 -15.50 -15.54 14.32
N GLU A 27 -16.52 -14.68 14.22
CA GLU A 27 -17.53 -14.51 15.27
C GLU A 27 -18.96 -14.53 14.71
N ASP A 28 -19.75 -15.55 15.09
CA ASP A 28 -21.11 -15.76 14.56
C ASP A 28 -22.06 -14.60 14.87
N GLU A 29 -21.93 -13.96 16.03
CA GLU A 29 -22.76 -12.80 16.38
C GLU A 29 -22.35 -11.53 15.63
N VAL A 30 -21.10 -11.41 15.18
CA VAL A 30 -20.69 -10.31 14.29
C VAL A 30 -21.29 -10.51 12.91
N ARG A 31 -21.29 -11.76 12.41
CA ARG A 31 -21.98 -12.12 11.18
C ARG A 31 -23.49 -11.83 11.27
N LEU A 32 -24.12 -12.13 12.40
CA LEU A 32 -25.52 -11.80 12.65
C LEU A 32 -25.80 -10.30 12.50
N LEU A 33 -24.97 -9.46 13.13
CA LEU A 33 -25.08 -7.99 13.03
C LEU A 33 -24.98 -7.52 11.58
N ALA A 34 -23.99 -8.03 10.85
CA ALA A 34 -23.68 -7.58 9.50
C ALA A 34 -24.66 -8.11 8.44
N CYS A 35 -25.12 -9.37 8.55
CA CYS A 35 -26.23 -9.89 7.73
C CYS A 35 -27.51 -9.07 7.94
N GLN A 36 -27.90 -8.77 9.19
CA GLN A 36 -29.12 -8.00 9.44
C GLN A 36 -29.06 -6.55 8.93
N SER A 37 -27.86 -5.98 8.82
CA SER A 37 -27.67 -4.68 8.19
C SER A 37 -27.90 -4.74 6.67
N ALA A 38 -27.49 -5.84 6.03
CA ALA A 38 -27.58 -6.06 4.59
C ALA A 38 -28.92 -6.63 4.09
N ASP A 39 -29.61 -7.42 4.91
CA ASP A 39 -30.81 -8.21 4.55
C ASP A 39 -32.15 -7.47 4.72
N GLY A 40 -32.14 -6.14 4.84
CA GLY A 40 -33.38 -5.35 4.88
C GLY A 40 -34.17 -5.41 3.56
N GLU A 41 -35.44 -4.95 3.58
CA GLU A 41 -36.21 -4.78 2.34
C GLU A 41 -35.38 -3.99 1.30
N PRO A 42 -35.51 -4.25 -0.01
CA PRO A 42 -34.77 -3.50 -1.03
C PRO A 42 -34.94 -1.98 -0.82
N GLY A 43 -33.85 -1.30 -0.42
CA GLY A 43 -33.83 0.13 -0.10
C GLY A 43 -33.90 0.49 1.39
N VAL A 44 -33.97 -0.48 2.30
CA VAL A 44 -33.94 -0.28 3.75
C VAL A 44 -32.68 -0.92 4.32
N VAL A 45 -31.64 -0.11 4.53
CA VAL A 45 -30.44 -0.53 5.27
C VAL A 45 -30.70 -0.26 6.76
N ILE A 46 -30.52 -1.27 7.61
CA ILE A 46 -30.58 -1.09 9.06
C ILE A 46 -29.16 -0.77 9.56
N PRO A 47 -28.93 0.39 10.18
CA PRO A 47 -27.58 0.75 10.65
C PRO A 47 -27.05 -0.23 11.69
N LEU A 48 -25.78 -0.61 11.60
CA LEU A 48 -25.07 -1.42 12.58
C LEU A 48 -25.10 -0.77 13.97
N GLN A 49 -25.03 0.56 14.05
CA GLN A 49 -25.21 1.28 15.32
C GLN A 49 -26.54 0.95 16.00
N TYR A 50 -27.63 0.89 15.21
CA TYR A 50 -28.94 0.54 15.73
C TYR A 50 -28.96 -0.92 16.18
N LEU A 51 -28.45 -1.84 15.35
CA LEU A 51 -28.43 -3.26 15.67
C LEU A 51 -27.60 -3.60 16.91
N LEU A 52 -26.47 -2.93 17.13
CA LEU A 52 -25.65 -3.07 18.35
C LEU A 52 -26.43 -2.74 19.63
N CYS A 53 -27.38 -1.80 19.54
CA CYS A 53 -28.23 -1.37 20.64
C CYS A 53 -29.47 -2.26 20.80
N THR A 54 -30.03 -2.79 19.71
CA THR A 54 -31.33 -3.47 19.74
C THR A 54 -31.26 -4.99 19.70
N LEU A 55 -30.17 -5.57 19.21
CA LEU A 55 -29.96 -7.02 19.20
C LEU A 55 -29.28 -7.49 20.49
N ASP A 56 -29.70 -8.66 20.95
CA ASP A 56 -29.00 -9.37 22.02
C ASP A 56 -27.81 -10.15 21.44
N ALA A 57 -26.71 -9.42 21.20
CA ALA A 57 -25.46 -9.95 20.66
C ALA A 57 -24.25 -9.58 21.56
N PRO A 58 -24.16 -10.12 22.80
CA PRO A 58 -23.11 -9.78 23.74
C PRO A 58 -21.71 -10.22 23.31
N ALA A 59 -21.56 -11.38 22.65
CA ALA A 59 -20.28 -11.85 22.15
C ALA A 59 -19.83 -11.00 20.96
N GLY A 60 -20.74 -10.61 20.06
CA GLY A 60 -20.43 -9.68 18.96
C GLY A 60 -19.93 -8.33 19.46
N ARG A 61 -20.57 -7.77 20.51
CA ARG A 61 -20.10 -6.54 21.17
C ARG A 61 -18.73 -6.69 21.82
N GLU A 62 -18.44 -7.84 22.41
CA GLU A 62 -17.14 -8.09 23.04
C GLU A 62 -16.04 -8.28 22.00
N ALA A 63 -16.29 -9.01 20.92
CA ALA A 63 -15.36 -9.16 19.81
C ALA A 63 -14.97 -7.80 19.21
N LEU A 64 -15.96 -6.95 18.94
CA LEU A 64 -15.72 -5.58 18.47
C LEU A 64 -14.86 -4.79 19.48
N ARG A 65 -15.17 -4.88 20.78
CA ARG A 65 -14.39 -4.21 21.83
C ARG A 65 -12.94 -4.68 21.88
N GLN A 66 -12.70 -5.97 21.69
CA GLN A 66 -11.36 -6.55 21.68
C GLN A 66 -10.55 -6.15 20.43
N ALA A 67 -11.21 -5.93 19.30
CA ALA A 67 -10.55 -5.48 18.07
C ALA A 67 -10.17 -3.98 18.08
N LEU A 68 -10.88 -3.15 18.86
CA LEU A 68 -10.69 -1.68 18.86
C LEU A 68 -9.24 -1.21 19.07
N PRO A 69 -8.42 -1.78 19.98
CA PRO A 69 -7.03 -1.34 20.16
C PRO A 69 -6.17 -1.59 18.91
N ALA A 70 -6.30 -2.75 18.27
CA ALA A 70 -5.56 -3.08 17.05
C ALA A 70 -5.98 -2.17 15.89
N TRP A 71 -7.27 -1.89 15.78
CA TRP A 71 -7.82 -0.95 14.79
C TRP A 71 -7.31 0.47 14.98
N ARG A 72 -7.22 0.95 16.23
CA ARG A 72 -6.66 2.27 16.51
C ARG A 72 -5.19 2.34 16.08
N ALA A 73 -4.40 1.33 16.42
CA ALA A 73 -3.00 1.26 15.99
C ALA A 73 -2.88 1.26 14.46
N ALA A 74 -3.72 0.50 13.75
CA ALA A 74 -3.73 0.47 12.29
C ALA A 74 -4.11 1.82 11.67
N LEU A 75 -5.02 2.59 12.28
CA LEU A 75 -5.36 3.95 11.84
C LEU A 75 -4.21 4.93 12.09
N ASP A 76 -3.50 4.79 13.21
CA ASP A 76 -2.32 5.61 13.50
C ASP A 76 -1.19 5.30 12.49
N ASP A 77 -0.95 4.02 12.18
CA ASP A 77 0.00 3.58 11.15
C ASP A 77 -0.39 4.11 9.76
N LEU A 78 -1.67 4.05 9.39
CA LEU A 78 -2.16 4.63 8.14
C LEU A 78 -1.89 6.15 8.09
N GLY A 79 -2.13 6.86 9.19
CA GLY A 79 -1.79 8.29 9.30
C GLY A 79 -0.31 8.54 9.03
N ALA A 80 0.57 7.79 9.70
CA ALA A 80 2.01 7.90 9.50
C ALA A 80 2.46 7.59 8.06
N LEU A 81 1.81 6.63 7.39
CA LEU A 81 2.11 6.32 5.99
C LEU A 81 1.66 7.44 5.04
N LEU A 82 0.52 8.06 5.29
CA LEU A 82 0.02 9.18 4.49
C LEU A 82 0.92 10.41 4.64
N ASP A 83 1.27 10.77 5.88
CA ASP A 83 2.18 11.88 6.16
C ASP A 83 3.54 11.64 5.48
N HIS A 84 4.09 10.44 5.60
CA HIS A 84 5.34 10.06 4.91
C HIS A 84 5.23 10.17 3.39
N ALA A 85 4.12 9.72 2.80
CA ALA A 85 3.92 9.83 1.37
C ALA A 85 3.87 11.30 0.94
N ASP A 86 3.09 12.14 1.62
CA ASP A 86 2.96 13.56 1.31
C ASP A 86 4.29 14.30 1.44
N ASP A 87 5.08 14.02 2.48
CA ASP A 87 6.41 14.60 2.67
C ASP A 87 7.35 14.22 1.51
N VAL A 88 7.38 12.94 1.12
CA VAL A 88 8.21 12.46 0.01
C VAL A 88 7.79 13.09 -1.32
N TRP A 89 6.48 13.21 -1.59
CA TRP A 89 5.97 13.82 -2.81
C TRP A 89 6.23 15.33 -2.87
N ALA A 90 6.15 16.04 -1.74
CA ALA A 90 6.42 17.47 -1.66
C ALA A 90 7.87 17.82 -2.01
N GLU A 91 8.81 16.92 -1.73
CA GLU A 91 10.24 17.11 -1.98
C GLU A 91 10.72 16.56 -3.33
N ASP A 92 9.87 15.88 -4.10
CA ASP A 92 10.30 15.15 -5.28
C ASP A 92 10.62 16.05 -6.48
N ARG A 93 11.92 16.25 -6.69
CA ARG A 93 12.46 16.98 -7.85
C ARG A 93 13.00 16.05 -8.94
N ARG A 94 13.09 14.75 -8.68
CA ARG A 94 13.80 13.78 -9.54
C ARG A 94 12.87 12.71 -10.14
N GLY A 95 11.59 12.72 -9.76
CA GLY A 95 10.62 11.70 -10.14
C GLY A 95 10.84 10.41 -9.35
N TRP A 96 11.39 10.49 -8.15
CA TRP A 96 11.74 9.34 -7.31
C TRP A 96 10.70 9.07 -6.21
N ALA A 97 9.69 9.93 -6.04
CA ALA A 97 8.75 9.84 -4.93
C ALA A 97 8.16 8.44 -4.73
N PRO A 98 7.67 7.72 -5.77
CA PRO A 98 7.11 6.39 -5.58
C PRO A 98 8.11 5.42 -4.93
N PHE A 99 9.37 5.41 -5.40
CA PHE A 99 10.38 4.49 -4.89
C PHE A 99 10.90 4.89 -3.52
N VAL A 100 11.06 6.19 -3.25
CA VAL A 100 11.43 6.69 -1.93
C VAL A 100 10.32 6.37 -0.92
N ALA A 101 9.07 6.61 -1.27
CA ALA A 101 7.92 6.31 -0.42
C ALA A 101 7.89 4.82 -0.06
N LEU A 102 8.09 3.94 -1.04
CA LEU A 102 8.12 2.49 -0.85
C LEU A 102 9.34 2.00 -0.07
N HIS A 103 10.53 2.55 -0.34
CA HIS A 103 11.79 2.14 0.27
C HIS A 103 11.96 2.65 1.70
N LYS A 104 11.44 3.85 2.00
CA LYS A 104 11.56 4.50 3.31
C LYS A 104 10.27 4.49 4.11
N ALA A 105 9.30 3.65 3.73
CA ALA A 105 8.04 3.55 4.44
C ALA A 105 8.26 3.28 5.94
N PRO A 106 7.42 3.85 6.83
CA PRO A 106 7.58 3.71 8.28
C PRO A 106 7.41 2.25 8.76
N PHE A 107 6.81 1.40 7.96
CA PHE A 107 6.64 -0.03 8.18
C PHE A 107 6.60 -0.78 6.83
N PRO A 108 6.74 -2.13 6.84
CA PRO A 108 6.67 -2.91 5.62
C PRO A 108 5.32 -2.74 4.90
N VAL A 109 5.34 -2.11 3.73
CA VAL A 109 4.14 -1.92 2.90
C VAL A 109 3.94 -3.15 2.01
N ARG A 110 2.74 -3.73 2.06
CA ARG A 110 2.38 -4.89 1.22
C ARG A 110 2.51 -4.55 -0.26
N ARG A 111 3.13 -5.45 -1.03
CA ARG A 111 3.26 -5.33 -2.48
C ARG A 111 2.23 -6.20 -3.21
N PRO A 112 1.88 -5.84 -4.47
CA PRO A 112 1.13 -6.73 -5.33
C PRO A 112 1.82 -8.09 -5.47
N SER A 113 1.06 -9.18 -5.61
CA SER A 113 1.60 -10.53 -5.75
C SER A 113 2.34 -10.77 -7.08
N GLY A 114 2.19 -9.86 -8.04
CA GLY A 114 2.91 -9.86 -9.31
C GLY A 114 3.16 -8.43 -9.78
N PRO A 115 4.06 -8.23 -10.76
CA PRO A 115 4.39 -6.90 -11.26
C PRO A 115 3.16 -6.21 -11.88
N ASP A 116 2.96 -4.92 -11.59
CA ASP A 116 1.94 -4.14 -12.27
C ASP A 116 2.41 -3.79 -13.68
N LEU A 117 1.94 -4.57 -14.67
CA LEU A 117 2.30 -4.37 -16.08
C LEU A 117 1.70 -3.09 -16.69
N ARG A 118 0.89 -2.33 -15.94
CA ARG A 118 0.42 -1.00 -16.35
C ARG A 118 1.38 0.09 -15.93
N ASP A 119 2.28 -0.19 -14.98
CA ASP A 119 3.32 0.73 -14.55
C ASP A 119 4.53 0.62 -15.47
N TRP A 120 4.83 1.73 -16.14
CA TRP A 120 5.93 1.81 -17.09
C TRP A 120 7.30 1.58 -16.44
N ASP A 121 7.49 2.02 -15.19
CA ASP A 121 8.75 1.84 -14.49
C ASP A 121 8.98 0.38 -14.13
N VAL A 122 7.91 -0.33 -13.72
CA VAL A 122 7.94 -1.78 -13.50
C VAL A 122 8.32 -2.50 -14.79
N LEU A 123 7.74 -2.11 -15.94
CA LEU A 123 8.09 -2.70 -17.24
C LEU A 123 9.58 -2.47 -17.60
N LEU A 124 10.12 -1.28 -17.35
CA LEU A 124 11.54 -0.99 -17.59
C LEU A 124 12.47 -1.83 -16.69
N VAL A 125 12.12 -2.02 -15.41
CA VAL A 125 12.87 -2.89 -14.49
C VAL A 125 12.82 -4.34 -14.95
N LEU A 126 11.65 -4.85 -15.36
CA LEU A 126 11.51 -6.21 -15.87
C LEU A 126 12.32 -6.43 -17.16
N GLU A 127 12.29 -5.46 -18.08
CA GLU A 127 13.05 -5.50 -19.32
C GLU A 127 14.56 -5.51 -19.06
N ARG A 128 15.03 -4.64 -18.16
CA ARG A 128 16.42 -4.60 -17.67
C ARG A 128 16.86 -5.96 -17.15
N ASP A 129 16.06 -6.58 -16.31
CA ASP A 129 16.41 -7.85 -15.69
C ASP A 129 16.40 -9.01 -16.67
N ALA A 130 15.36 -9.09 -17.51
CA ALA A 130 15.15 -10.20 -18.42
C ALA A 130 16.17 -10.23 -19.57
N ARG A 131 16.55 -9.06 -20.11
CA ARG A 131 17.37 -8.98 -21.32
C ARG A 131 18.77 -8.43 -21.10
N PHE A 132 19.00 -7.71 -20.01
CA PHE A 132 20.25 -7.02 -19.74
C PHE A 132 20.90 -7.42 -18.41
N GLY A 133 20.40 -8.49 -17.77
CA GLY A 133 20.98 -9.06 -16.56
C GLY A 133 21.03 -8.07 -15.39
N GLY A 134 20.05 -7.17 -15.30
CA GLY A 134 20.00 -6.12 -14.28
C GLY A 134 20.80 -4.86 -14.61
N SER A 135 21.43 -4.76 -15.79
CA SER A 135 22.24 -3.60 -16.16
C SER A 135 21.41 -2.48 -16.79
N TRP A 136 21.24 -1.36 -16.07
CA TRP A 136 20.67 -0.14 -16.65
C TRP A 136 21.49 0.40 -17.82
N GLN A 137 22.81 0.29 -17.74
CA GLN A 137 23.69 0.72 -18.82
C GLN A 137 23.46 -0.10 -20.10
N GLY A 138 23.28 -1.42 -19.97
CA GLY A 138 22.95 -2.29 -21.10
C GLY A 138 21.63 -1.90 -21.76
N LEU A 139 20.61 -1.60 -20.96
CA LEU A 139 19.31 -1.12 -21.46
C LEU A 139 19.45 0.25 -22.16
N LEU A 140 20.19 1.20 -21.58
CA LEU A 140 20.43 2.52 -22.18
C LEU A 140 21.14 2.44 -23.54
N GLU A 141 22.20 1.64 -23.62
CA GLU A 141 22.96 1.41 -24.86
C GLU A 141 22.06 0.82 -25.95
N TRP A 142 21.21 -0.14 -25.58
CA TRP A 142 20.23 -0.70 -26.51
C TRP A 142 19.20 0.34 -26.97
N LEU A 143 18.63 1.15 -26.07
CA LEU A 143 17.68 2.21 -26.41
C LEU A 143 18.28 3.25 -27.36
N HIS A 144 19.59 3.56 -27.21
CA HIS A 144 20.30 4.46 -28.12
C HIS A 144 20.47 3.87 -29.51
N GLN A 145 20.77 2.57 -29.61
CA GLN A 145 20.91 1.86 -30.89
C GLN A 145 19.61 1.79 -31.70
N GLN A 146 18.45 1.72 -31.02
CA GLN A 146 17.13 1.69 -31.67
C GLN A 146 16.68 3.04 -32.27
N GLY A 147 17.43 4.13 -32.04
CA GLY A 147 17.10 5.47 -32.52
C GLY A 147 16.62 6.37 -31.38
N SER A 148 17.50 7.30 -30.98
CA SER A 148 17.36 8.10 -29.77
C SER A 148 16.12 8.98 -29.70
N ARG A 149 15.55 9.44 -30.82
CA ARG A 149 14.38 10.34 -30.83
C ARG A 149 13.07 9.68 -30.40
N ALA A 150 12.85 8.42 -30.77
CA ALA A 150 11.63 7.70 -30.39
C ALA A 150 11.64 7.31 -28.90
N ASN A 151 12.83 7.06 -28.35
CA ASN A 151 13.03 6.52 -27.02
C ASN A 151 13.46 7.57 -25.97
N GLN A 152 13.38 8.87 -26.28
CA GLN A 152 13.90 9.91 -25.38
C GLN A 152 13.30 9.84 -23.98
N ARG A 153 12.00 9.57 -23.89
CA ARG A 153 11.30 9.43 -22.60
C ARG A 153 11.88 8.28 -21.78
N ASP A 154 12.07 7.11 -22.40
CA ASP A 154 12.59 5.92 -21.73
C ASP A 154 14.04 6.10 -21.33
N ILE A 155 14.85 6.72 -22.19
CA ILE A 155 16.23 7.05 -21.88
C ILE A 155 16.31 7.95 -20.63
N GLN A 156 15.52 9.03 -20.59
CA GLN A 156 15.49 9.92 -19.42
C GLN A 156 15.00 9.18 -18.17
N ARG A 157 13.98 8.33 -18.31
CA ARG A 157 13.45 7.59 -17.17
C ARG A 157 14.46 6.57 -16.64
N VAL A 158 15.12 5.81 -17.51
CA VAL A 158 16.16 4.86 -17.11
C VAL A 158 17.32 5.57 -16.40
N LEU A 159 17.74 6.75 -16.86
CA LEU A 159 18.74 7.56 -16.15
C LEU A 159 18.28 7.97 -14.74
N GLN A 160 17.00 8.30 -14.56
CA GLN A 160 16.44 8.58 -13.25
C GLN A 160 16.43 7.34 -12.36
N LEU A 161 16.02 6.18 -12.89
CA LEU A 161 15.95 4.92 -12.15
C LEU A 161 17.34 4.44 -11.71
N ASP A 162 18.32 4.46 -12.62
CA ASP A 162 19.74 4.19 -12.32
C ASP A 162 20.29 5.18 -11.28
N GLY A 163 19.94 6.46 -11.40
CA GLY A 163 20.29 7.46 -10.41
C GLY A 163 19.73 7.17 -9.02
N PHE A 164 18.50 6.65 -8.93
CA PHE A 164 17.87 6.27 -7.67
C PHE A 164 18.62 5.10 -7.02
N GLU A 165 18.86 4.02 -7.76
CA GLU A 165 19.58 2.84 -7.25
C GLU A 165 20.96 3.21 -6.71
N ARG A 166 21.69 4.08 -7.43
CA ARG A 166 23.00 4.56 -6.97
C ARG A 166 22.90 5.43 -5.72
N ALA A 167 21.90 6.30 -5.65
CA ALA A 167 21.73 7.21 -4.52
C ALA A 167 21.34 6.48 -3.22
N PHE A 168 20.51 5.44 -3.33
CA PHE A 168 20.01 4.68 -2.18
C PHE A 168 20.72 3.35 -1.96
N GLN A 169 21.62 2.94 -2.87
CA GLN A 169 22.34 1.67 -2.85
C GLN A 169 21.40 0.46 -2.76
N VAL A 170 20.33 0.49 -3.57
CA VAL A 170 19.29 -0.56 -3.61
C VAL A 170 19.09 -1.04 -5.04
N ASP A 171 18.56 -2.26 -5.17
CA ASP A 171 17.98 -2.75 -6.43
C ASP A 171 16.50 -2.34 -6.49
N LEU A 172 16.07 -1.68 -7.58
CA LEU A 172 14.68 -1.25 -7.73
C LEU A 172 13.72 -2.42 -7.73
N ARG A 173 14.14 -3.59 -8.22
CA ARG A 173 13.28 -4.78 -8.18
C ARG A 173 12.97 -5.19 -6.74
N SER A 174 13.94 -5.15 -5.83
CA SER A 174 13.71 -5.47 -4.41
C SER A 174 12.78 -4.45 -3.74
N VAL A 175 12.91 -3.16 -4.07
CA VAL A 175 12.00 -2.10 -3.58
C VAL A 175 10.56 -2.36 -4.04
N LEU A 176 10.38 -2.74 -5.31
CA LEU A 176 9.09 -2.99 -5.94
C LEU A 176 8.45 -4.32 -5.48
N SER A 177 9.25 -5.38 -5.28
CA SER A 177 8.74 -6.67 -4.78
C SER A 177 8.57 -6.70 -3.27
N GLY A 178 9.21 -5.78 -2.54
CA GLY A 178 9.23 -5.77 -1.08
C GLY A 178 10.17 -6.84 -0.49
N GLU A 179 10.95 -7.51 -1.35
CA GLU A 179 12.00 -8.44 -0.95
C GLU A 179 13.23 -7.61 -0.59
N GLU A 180 13.26 -6.93 0.56
CA GLU A 180 14.49 -6.29 1.02
C GLU A 180 15.64 -7.30 0.91
N THR A 181 16.63 -6.97 0.08
CA THR A 181 17.91 -7.65 0.12
C THR A 181 18.51 -7.30 1.46
N ARG A 182 18.20 -8.09 2.49
CA ARG A 182 18.98 -8.12 3.72
C ARG A 182 20.37 -8.55 3.30
N SER A 183 21.20 -7.59 2.90
CA SER A 183 22.64 -7.78 2.88
C SER A 183 23.02 -7.98 4.33
N GLU A 184 23.02 -9.25 4.75
CA GLU A 184 23.76 -9.73 5.91
C GLU A 184 25.21 -9.32 5.72
N THR A 185 25.51 -8.09 6.14
CA THR A 185 26.89 -7.68 6.41
C THR A 185 27.13 -8.00 7.88
N CYS A 186 27.06 -9.30 8.18
CA CYS A 186 27.68 -9.90 9.35
C CYS A 186 28.83 -10.80 8.87
N LEU A 187 29.74 -10.20 8.12
CA LEU A 187 31.14 -10.60 8.14
C LEU A 187 31.92 -9.47 8.82
N SER A 188 31.90 -9.48 10.14
CA SER A 188 33.12 -9.21 10.88
C SER A 188 33.46 -10.50 11.61
N SER A 189 34.22 -11.34 10.93
CA SER A 189 35.25 -12.12 11.61
C SER A 189 36.09 -11.13 12.42
N ASP A 190 36.18 -11.34 13.73
CA ASP A 190 37.37 -11.00 14.51
C ASP A 190 37.35 -11.83 15.81
N ILE A 191 38.21 -12.85 15.80
CA ILE A 191 38.89 -13.54 16.92
C ILE A 191 38.04 -14.46 17.81
#